data_AF-A0A967T4G6-F1
#
_entry.id   AF-A0A967T4G6-F1
#
_cell.length_a   1.000
_cell.length_b   1.000
_cell.length_c   1.000
_cell.angle_alpha   90.00
_cell.angle_beta   90.00
_cell.angle_gamma   90.00
#
_symmetry.space_group_name_H-M   'P 1'
#
loop_
_entity.id
_entity.type
_entity.pdbx_description
1 polymer ?
#
loop_
_entity_poly.entity_id
_entity_poly.type
_entity_poly.pdbx_seq_one_letter_code
_entity_poly.pdbx_strand_id
1 'polypeptide(L)'
;MFVALLRELGCEPEVKAYTGRQRVALADPICFATPSAFEILVGGRKLLGSAQRLLPKAFLQHGSLPLAPQWALLARLFRHADARALRDQMTDLQTVGVLPAGGDDAAV
;
A
#
# COMPACT_ATOMS: atom_id res chain seq x y z
N MET A 1 14.07 -5.48 -3.65
CA MET A 1 13.09 -6.55 -3.94
C MET A 1 11.77 -5.96 -4.44
N PHE A 2 10.95 -5.31 -3.61
CA PHE A 2 9.66 -4.77 -4.07
C PHE A 2 9.75 -3.65 -5.12
N VAL A 3 10.74 -2.74 -5.01
CA VAL A 3 10.95 -1.72 -6.04
C VAL A 3 11.26 -2.33 -7.40
N ALA A 4 12.06 -3.40 -7.45
CA ALA A 4 12.37 -4.09 -8.70
C ALA A 4 11.12 -4.77 -9.28
N LEU A 5 10.38 -5.50 -8.44
CA LEU A 5 9.10 -6.12 -8.83
C LEU A 5 8.13 -5.08 -9.42
N LEU A 6 7.95 -3.93 -8.77
CA LEU A 6 7.02 -2.91 -9.26
C LEU A 6 7.46 -2.30 -10.60
N ARG A 7 8.77 -2.14 -10.82
CA ARG A 7 9.29 -1.70 -12.13
C ARG A 7 9.06 -2.75 -13.21
N GLU A 8 9.23 -4.04 -12.90
CA GLU A 8 8.93 -5.14 -13.81
C GLU A 8 7.43 -5.21 -14.16
N LEU A 9 6.56 -4.81 -13.22
CA LEU A 9 5.12 -4.66 -13.45
C LEU A 9 4.75 -3.38 -14.21
N GLY A 10 5.71 -2.54 -14.61
CA GLY A 10 5.47 -1.31 -15.37
C GLY A 10 5.10 -0.09 -14.52
N CYS A 11 5.24 -0.16 -13.20
CA CYS A 11 5.06 1.00 -12.33
C CYS A 11 6.34 1.83 -12.22
N GLU A 12 6.17 3.11 -11.85
CA GLU A 12 7.26 4.01 -11.45
C GLU A 12 7.25 4.18 -9.92
N PRO A 13 7.88 3.26 -9.15
CA PRO A 13 7.88 3.33 -7.69
C PRO A 13 8.83 4.40 -7.14
N GLU A 14 8.32 5.17 -6.19
CA GLU A 14 9.06 6.16 -5.42
C GLU A 14 9.35 5.61 -4.02
N VAL A 15 10.58 5.79 -3.51
CA VAL A 15 10.92 5.46 -2.12
C VAL A 15 11.01 6.74 -1.32
N LYS A 16 10.11 6.90 -0.34
CA LYS A 16 10.06 8.08 0.52
C LYS A 16 10.46 7.72 1.95
N ALA A 17 11.49 8.40 2.44
CA ALA A 17 11.94 8.25 3.81
C ALA A 17 11.12 9.14 4.76
N TYR A 18 10.75 8.60 5.92
CA TYR A 18 10.06 9.33 6.97
C TYR A 18 10.81 9.20 8.29
N THR A 19 11.04 10.33 8.96
CA THR A 19 11.58 10.36 10.33
C THR A 19 10.57 9.80 11.33
N GLY A 20 11.06 9.37 12.50
CA GLY A 20 10.18 8.89 13.57
C GLY A 20 9.10 9.92 13.98
N ARG A 21 9.46 11.20 14.04
CA ARG A 21 8.51 12.29 14.36
C ARG A 21 7.42 12.43 13.28
N GLN A 22 7.79 12.37 12.00
CA GLN A 22 6.82 12.43 10.90
C GLN A 22 5.87 11.22 10.92
N ARG A 23 6.38 10.02 11.20
CA ARG A 23 5.56 8.81 11.27
C ARG A 23 4.54 8.86 12.40
N VAL A 24 4.91 9.40 13.57
CA VAL A 24 3.99 9.59 14.70
C VAL A 24 2.91 10.62 14.35
N ALA A 25 3.29 11.73 13.70
CA ALA A 25 2.33 12.76 13.30
C ALA A 25 1.35 12.28 12.20
N LEU A 26 1.75 11.31 11.38
CA LEU A 26 0.96 10.73 10.30
C LEU A 26 0.39 9.35 10.67
N ALA A 27 0.36 9.01 11.96
CA ALA A 27 -0.14 7.71 12.41
C ALA A 27 -1.65 7.62 12.20
N ASP A 28 -2.08 6.49 11.66
CA ASP A 28 -3.47 6.15 11.36
C ASP A 28 -3.77 4.75 11.96
N PRO A 29 -4.98 4.52 12.52
CA PRO A 29 -5.36 3.21 13.02
C PRO A 29 -5.29 2.11 11.95
N ILE A 30 -5.38 2.47 10.68
CA ILE A 30 -5.11 1.59 9.54
C ILE A 30 -3.60 1.52 9.36
N CYS A 31 -3.02 0.38 9.73
CA CYS A 31 -1.59 0.11 9.62
C CYS A 31 -1.05 0.33 8.18
N PHE A 32 -1.92 0.19 7.16
CA PHE A 32 -1.60 0.50 5.78
C PHE A 32 -1.55 2.01 5.50
N ALA A 33 -2.41 2.84 6.09
CA ALA A 33 -2.38 4.29 5.89
C ALA A 33 -1.20 4.97 6.61
N THR A 34 -0.69 4.37 7.69
CA THR A 34 0.50 4.86 8.38
C THR A 34 1.78 4.67 7.54
N PRO A 35 2.63 5.70 7.36
CA PRO A 35 3.92 5.55 6.68
C PRO A 35 4.91 4.71 7.50
N SER A 36 5.63 3.82 6.81
CA SER A 36 6.83 3.16 7.32
C SER A 36 8.05 4.10 7.22
N ALA A 37 9.21 3.65 7.70
CA ALA A 37 10.44 4.44 7.63
C ALA A 37 10.89 4.68 6.18
N PHE A 38 10.61 3.72 5.29
CA PHE A 38 10.92 3.76 3.86
C PHE A 38 9.70 3.29 3.09
N GLU A 39 8.84 4.24 2.77
CA GLU A 39 7.58 3.97 2.10
C GLU A 39 7.78 3.83 0.60
N ILE A 40 7.13 2.82 0.00
CA ILE A 40 7.10 2.66 -1.45
C ILE A 40 5.77 3.18 -1.96
N LEU A 41 5.82 4.21 -2.79
CA LEU A 41 4.67 4.91 -3.36
C LEU A 41 4.63 4.73 -4.88
N VAL A 42 3.45 4.81 -5.47
CA VAL A 42 3.25 4.95 -6.92
C VAL A 42 2.27 6.09 -7.14
N GLY A 43 2.68 7.11 -7.90
CA GLY A 43 1.89 8.33 -8.08
C GLY A 43 1.56 9.01 -6.75
N GLY A 44 2.53 9.06 -5.82
CA GLY A 44 2.36 9.65 -4.50
C GLY A 44 1.49 8.87 -3.50
N ARG A 45 0.92 7.72 -3.89
CA ARG A 45 0.05 6.88 -3.03
C ARG A 45 0.70 5.55 -2.69
N LYS A 46 0.38 5.01 -1.52
CA LYS A 46 0.90 3.71 -1.09
C LYS A 46 0.26 2.57 -1.87
N LEU A 47 1.07 1.79 -2.58
CA LEU A 47 0.62 0.61 -3.33
C LEU A 47 0.85 -0.69 -2.55
N LEU A 48 1.87 -0.75 -1.67
CA LEU A 48 2.19 -1.98 -0.96
C LEU A 48 2.46 -1.74 0.52
N GLY A 49 2.09 -2.73 1.33
CA GLY A 49 2.52 -2.86 2.71
C GLY A 49 3.51 -4.01 2.78
N SER A 50 4.67 -3.80 3.37
CA SER A 50 5.69 -4.83 3.53
C SER A 50 6.16 -4.94 4.98
N ALA A 51 6.54 -6.15 5.35
CA ALA A 51 7.23 -6.43 6.60
C ALA A 51 8.45 -7.29 6.33
N GLN A 52 9.44 -7.15 7.22
CA GLN A 52 10.72 -7.82 7.08
C GLN A 52 11.21 -8.33 8.42
N ARG A 53 11.86 -9.50 8.40
CA ARG A 53 12.55 -10.06 9.56
C ARG A 53 13.95 -10.48 9.18
N LEU A 54 14.93 -9.93 9.88
CA LEU A 54 16.33 -10.30 9.76
C LEU A 54 16.68 -11.36 10.82
N LEU A 55 17.29 -12.45 10.38
CA LEU A 55 17.84 -13.52 11.21
C LEU A 55 19.35 -13.64 10.91
N PRO A 56 20.16 -14.25 11.79
CA PRO A 56 21.62 -14.29 11.60
C PRO A 56 22.11 -14.86 10.26
N LYS A 57 21.33 -15.74 9.62
CA LYS A 57 21.67 -16.37 8.34
C LYS A 57 20.52 -16.36 7.32
N ALA A 58 19.47 -15.58 7.57
CA ALA A 58 18.29 -15.56 6.71
C ALA A 58 17.59 -14.20 6.76
N PHE A 59 16.87 -13.89 5.69
CA PHE A 59 16.08 -12.69 5.57
C PHE A 59 14.70 -13.07 5.01
N LEU A 60 13.65 -12.71 5.75
CA LEU A 60 12.27 -12.88 5.30
C LEU A 60 11.71 -11.51 4.94
N GLN A 61 11.34 -11.35 3.66
CA GLN A 61 10.58 -10.21 3.17
C GLN A 61 9.24 -10.70 2.66
N HIS A 62 8.16 -10.11 3.16
CA HIS A 62 6.82 -10.38 2.67
C HIS A 62 6.01 -9.09 2.63
N GLY A 63 4.88 -9.14 1.94
CA GLY A 63 4.00 -7.98 1.81
C GLY A 63 2.70 -8.34 1.11
N SER A 64 1.81 -7.35 1.06
CA SER A 64 0.51 -7.43 0.41
C SER A 64 0.40 -6.33 -0.65
N LEU A 65 -0.08 -6.71 -1.83
CA LEU A 65 -0.38 -5.82 -2.96
C LEU A 65 -1.89 -5.90 -3.22
N PRO A 66 -2.65 -4.81 -3.02
CA PRO A 66 -4.07 -4.77 -3.37
C PRO A 66 -4.22 -4.92 -4.88
N LEU A 67 -4.98 -5.93 -5.31
CA LEU A 67 -5.25 -6.16 -6.74
C LEU A 67 -6.27 -5.16 -7.26
N ALA A 68 -7.28 -4.85 -6.45
CA ALA A 68 -8.43 -4.04 -6.82
C ALA A 68 -8.77 -3.03 -5.71
N PRO A 69 -9.58 -2.02 -6.04
CA PRO A 69 -10.23 -1.12 -5.10
C PRO A 69 -10.80 -1.76 -3.83
N GLN A 70 -10.36 -1.32 -2.65
CA GLN A 70 -10.89 -1.83 -1.36
C GLN A 70 -11.30 -0.74 -0.35
N TRP A 71 -11.33 0.53 -0.74
CA TRP A 71 -11.63 1.67 0.16
C TRP A 71 -12.97 1.55 0.88
N ALA A 72 -14.03 1.12 0.19
CA ALA A 72 -15.35 0.97 0.81
C ALA A 72 -15.34 -0.11 1.90
N LEU A 73 -14.65 -1.23 1.65
CA LEU A 73 -14.49 -2.31 2.62
C LEU A 73 -13.65 -1.84 3.82
N LEU A 74 -12.49 -1.21 3.57
CA LEU A 74 -11.61 -0.72 4.62
C LEU A 74 -12.30 0.34 5.50
N ALA A 75 -13.05 1.27 4.91
CA ALA A 75 -13.81 2.27 5.65
C ALA A 75 -14.88 1.65 6.57
N ARG A 76 -15.43 0.49 6.20
CA ARG A 76 -16.38 -0.26 7.06
C ARG A 76 -15.70 -1.03 8.18
N LEU A 77 -14.48 -1.51 7.96
CA LEU A 77 -13.75 -2.35 8.91
C LEU A 77 -13.02 -1.54 9.99
N PHE A 78 -12.50 -0.37 9.63
CA PHE A 78 -11.65 0.42 10.52
C PHE A 78 -12.39 1.64 11.07
N ARG A 79 -12.35 1.81 12.40
CA ARG A 79 -12.92 2.99 13.06
C ARG A 79 -12.18 4.25 12.61
N HIS A 80 -12.95 5.31 12.34
CA HIS A 80 -12.45 6.61 11.87
C HIS A 80 -11.81 6.60 10.48
N ALA A 81 -11.96 5.52 9.72
CA ALA A 81 -11.53 5.47 8.34
C ALA A 81 -12.60 6.07 7.42
N ASP A 82 -12.17 6.94 6.51
CA ASP A 82 -13.01 7.51 5.46
C ASP A 82 -12.57 7.02 4.08
N ALA A 83 -13.52 6.58 3.25
CA ALA A 83 -13.23 6.00 1.95
C ALA A 83 -12.61 7.00 0.95
N ARG A 84 -12.86 8.31 1.11
CA ARG A 84 -12.22 9.35 0.30
C ARG A 84 -10.79 9.56 0.74
N ALA A 85 -10.55 9.72 2.05
CA ALA A 85 -9.20 9.83 2.61
C ALA A 85 -8.33 8.62 2.24
N LEU A 86 -8.88 7.40 2.28
CA LEU A 86 -8.17 6.20 1.86
C LEU A 86 -7.77 6.24 0.37
N ARG A 87 -8.67 6.68 -0.51
CA ARG A 87 -8.36 6.81 -1.95
C ARG A 87 -7.25 7.82 -2.24
N ASP A 88 -7.12 8.84 -1.40
CA ASP A 88 -6.08 9.86 -1.51
C ASP A 88 -4.71 9.35 -0.99
N GLN A 89 -4.72 8.35 -0.09
CA GLN A 89 -3.50 7.85 0.57
C GLN A 89 -2.96 6.54 -0.03
N MET A 90 -3.83 5.66 -0.53
CA MET A 90 -3.45 4.34 -1.03
C MET A 90 -4.00 4.06 -2.44
N THR A 91 -3.41 3.06 -3.09
CA THR A 91 -3.77 2.61 -4.43
C THR A 91 -3.65 1.09 -4.56
N ASP A 92 -3.92 0.57 -5.75
CA ASP A 92 -4.04 -0.86 -6.08
C ASP A 92 -3.62 -1.08 -7.54
N LEU A 93 -3.41 -2.33 -7.93
CA LEU A 93 -2.89 -2.67 -9.26
C LEU A 93 -3.86 -2.35 -10.41
N GLN A 94 -5.18 -2.33 -10.19
CA GLN A 94 -6.14 -1.89 -11.20
C GLN A 94 -6.07 -0.37 -11.41
N THR A 95 -6.08 0.39 -10.31
CA THR A 95 -6.05 1.85 -10.36
C THR A 95 -4.76 2.39 -10.99
N VAL A 96 -3.62 1.70 -10.78
CA VAL A 96 -2.34 2.07 -11.43
C VAL A 96 -2.18 1.50 -12.84
N GLY A 97 -3.17 0.78 -13.36
CA GLY A 97 -3.19 0.27 -14.74
C GLY A 97 -2.36 -0.98 -14.99
N VAL A 98 -1.90 -1.68 -13.95
CA VAL A 98 -1.17 -2.95 -14.08
C VAL A 98 -2.14 -4.10 -14.37
N LEU A 99 -3.31 -4.09 -13.71
CA LEU A 99 -4.38 -5.04 -13.96
C LEU A 99 -5.54 -4.35 -14.69
N PRO A 100 -6.25 -5.05 -15.58
CA PRO A 100 -7.47 -4.51 -16.17
C PRO A 100 -8.49 -4.25 -15.07
N ALA A 101 -9.27 -3.17 -15.22
CA ALA A 101 -10.44 -2.94 -14.38
C ALA A 101 -11.32 -4.19 -14.46
N GLY A 102 -11.62 -4.79 -13.30
CA GLY A 102 -12.49 -5.96 -13.25
C GLY A 102 -13.83 -5.57 -13.85
N GLY A 103 -14.33 -6.35 -14.81
CA GLY A 103 -15.76 -6.42 -15.03
C GLY A 103 -16.43 -6.83 -13.71
N ASP A 104 -17.65 -6.34 -13.48
CA ASP A 104 -18.48 -6.67 -12.30
C ASP A 104 -18.65 -8.20 -12.13
N ASP A 105 -17.69 -8.87 -11.51
CA ASP A 105 -17.84 -10.21 -10.93
C ASP A 105 -17.88 -10.11 -9.39
N ALA A 106 -18.43 -9.00 -8.89
CA ALA A 106 -18.93 -8.86 -7.53
C ALA A 106 -20.42 -9.21 -7.46
N ALA A 107 -20.82 -10.34 -8.06
CA ALA A 107 -22.10 -10.98 -7.80
C ALA A 107 -21.81 -12.35 -7.15
N VAL A 108 -21.64 -12.31 -5.82
CA VAL A 108 -21.92 -13.47 -4.96
C VAL A 108 -23.36 -13.33 -4.48
#